data_AF-A0AAJ2BJX0-F1
#
_entry.id   AF-A0AAJ2BJX0-F1
#
_cell.length_a   1.000
_cell.length_b   1.000
_cell.length_c   1.000
_cell.angle_alpha   90.00
_cell.angle_beta   90.00
_cell.angle_gamma   90.00
#
_symmetry.space_group_name_H-M   'P 1'
#
loop_
_entity.id
_entity.type
_entity.pdbx_description
1 polymer ?
#
loop_
_entity_poly.entity_id
_entity_poly.type
_entity_poly.pdbx_seq_one_letter_code
_entity_poly.pdbx_strand_id
1 'polypeptide(L)'
;MLQALSIAFILFASSAAAGEVVWRSPTTGIISVASNSVEPSLPEPEEPAIGIHYEPIQVAAGTSVNVKPVGDVTDFSFTLKQPLPVGLILDLTSGRIVGVAAQRGNYSVTIKAAKDGEYSDLVLSITIS
;
A
#
# COMPACT_ATOMS: atom_id res chain seq x y z
N MET A 1 -61.32 7.47 -3.79
CA MET A 1 -60.68 7.04 -5.05
C MET A 1 -59.21 6.79 -4.78
N LEU A 2 -58.71 5.71 -5.36
CA LEU A 2 -57.45 5.00 -5.14
C LEU A 2 -56.23 5.80 -5.64
N GLN A 3 -55.09 5.77 -4.93
CA GLN A 3 -53.81 5.28 -5.48
C GLN A 3 -52.65 5.39 -4.48
N ALA A 4 -52.09 4.23 -4.13
CA ALA A 4 -50.70 4.08 -3.77
C ALA A 4 -49.83 4.14 -5.04
N LEU A 5 -48.60 4.67 -4.97
CA LEU A 5 -47.46 4.14 -5.73
C LEU A 5 -46.12 4.66 -5.20
N SER A 6 -45.25 3.74 -4.81
CA SER A 6 -43.82 3.91 -4.52
C SER A 6 -43.03 4.39 -5.75
N ILE A 7 -42.03 5.26 -5.59
CA ILE A 7 -40.94 5.52 -6.57
C ILE A 7 -39.67 5.86 -5.76
N ALA A 8 -38.74 4.93 -5.56
CA ALA A 8 -37.61 4.54 -6.42
C ALA A 8 -36.40 5.48 -6.33
N PHE A 9 -35.28 4.85 -5.95
CA PHE A 9 -33.91 5.33 -5.77
C PHE A 9 -33.34 5.98 -7.04
N ILE A 10 -32.63 7.13 -6.95
CA ILE A 10 -31.67 7.54 -7.98
C ILE A 10 -30.36 7.97 -7.31
N LEU A 11 -29.29 7.28 -7.71
CA LEU A 11 -27.89 7.53 -7.37
C LEU A 11 -27.50 8.98 -7.65
N PHE A 12 -26.84 9.62 -6.67
CA PHE A 12 -25.97 10.75 -6.98
C PHE A 12 -24.56 10.19 -7.26
N ALA A 13 -24.28 9.86 -8.51
CA ALA A 13 -22.91 9.71 -8.99
C ALA A 13 -22.34 11.13 -9.16
N SER A 14 -21.53 11.57 -8.20
CA SER A 14 -20.87 12.87 -8.30
C SER A 14 -19.80 12.86 -9.39
N SER A 15 -19.94 13.89 -10.23
CA SER A 15 -19.14 14.38 -11.33
C SER A 15 -17.62 14.35 -11.15
N ALA A 16 -16.87 14.15 -12.24
CA ALA A 16 -16.37 15.29 -13.04
C ALA A 16 -15.60 14.85 -14.31
N ALA A 17 -16.05 15.42 -15.43
CA ALA A 17 -15.40 15.72 -16.70
C ALA A 17 -14.08 15.04 -17.11
N ALA A 18 -14.17 14.16 -18.12
CA ALA A 18 -13.08 13.86 -19.04
C ALA A 18 -13.18 14.76 -20.28
N GLY A 19 -12.06 15.37 -20.69
CA GLY A 19 -11.98 16.17 -21.91
C GLY A 19 -10.57 16.71 -22.14
N GLU A 20 -9.68 15.85 -22.63
CA GLU A 20 -8.33 16.19 -23.08
C GLU A 20 -8.40 17.02 -24.38
N VAL A 21 -7.74 18.18 -24.41
CA VAL A 21 -7.61 19.04 -25.61
C VAL A 21 -6.29 18.73 -26.32
N VAL A 22 -6.38 18.11 -27.50
CA VAL A 22 -5.21 17.75 -28.33
C VAL A 22 -4.88 18.90 -29.30
N TRP A 23 -3.91 19.75 -28.95
CA TRP A 23 -3.35 20.75 -29.86
C TRP A 23 -2.33 20.09 -30.80
N ARG A 24 -2.50 20.28 -32.12
CA ARG A 24 -1.64 19.70 -33.15
C ARG A 24 -0.78 20.81 -33.76
N SER A 25 0.51 20.81 -33.44
CA SER A 25 1.47 21.74 -34.04
C SER A 25 1.74 21.32 -35.49
N PRO A 26 1.58 22.20 -36.49
CA PRO A 26 2.01 21.93 -37.85
C PRO A 26 3.48 22.36 -37.98
N THR A 27 4.37 21.42 -38.30
CA THR A 27 5.79 21.61 -38.70
C THR A 27 6.83 21.22 -37.64
N THR A 28 7.40 20.03 -37.88
CA THR A 28 8.78 19.56 -37.63
C THR A 28 9.37 19.69 -36.23
N GLY A 29 9.63 18.54 -35.60
CA GLY A 29 10.58 18.41 -34.50
C GLY A 29 10.08 17.50 -33.40
N ILE A 30 10.64 16.29 -33.33
CA ILE A 30 10.54 15.42 -32.16
C ILE A 30 11.08 16.21 -30.96
N ILE A 31 10.26 16.50 -29.96
CA ILE A 31 10.76 16.83 -28.63
C ILE A 31 10.13 15.82 -27.69
N SER A 32 10.95 14.84 -27.30
CA SER A 32 10.71 14.02 -26.11
C SER A 32 10.57 15.00 -24.96
N VAL A 33 9.33 15.32 -24.58
CA VAL A 33 9.08 15.86 -23.26
C VAL A 33 9.36 14.71 -22.31
N ALA A 34 10.54 14.77 -21.70
CA ALA A 34 10.84 14.00 -20.51
C ALA A 34 9.64 14.17 -19.59
N SER A 35 9.02 13.06 -19.23
CA SER A 35 8.01 12.99 -18.19
C SER A 35 8.67 13.44 -16.87
N ASN A 36 8.83 14.74 -16.67
CA ASN A 36 8.85 15.32 -15.36
C ASN A 36 7.40 15.28 -14.88
N SER A 37 6.97 14.06 -14.55
CA SER A 37 5.78 13.78 -13.77
C SER A 37 6.02 14.40 -12.40
N VAL A 38 5.72 15.70 -12.28
CA VAL A 38 5.48 16.32 -10.99
C VAL A 38 4.24 15.64 -10.46
N GLU A 39 4.46 14.63 -9.63
CA GLU A 39 3.43 13.92 -8.91
C GLU A 39 2.63 14.96 -8.10
N PRO A 40 1.32 15.12 -8.35
CA PRO A 40 0.50 16.02 -7.57
C PRO A 40 0.55 15.54 -6.13
N SER A 41 0.96 16.43 -5.22
CA SER A 41 0.96 16.24 -3.78
C SER A 41 -0.49 16.06 -3.29
N LEU A 42 -1.03 14.87 -3.51
CA LEU A 42 -2.15 14.34 -2.74
C LEU A 42 -1.61 14.22 -1.31
N PRO A 43 -2.32 14.71 -0.27
CA PRO A 43 -1.91 14.42 1.08
C PRO A 43 -1.86 12.90 1.20
N GLU A 44 -0.65 12.34 1.27
CA GLU A 44 -0.44 11.00 1.76
C GLU A 44 -1.24 10.97 3.06
N PRO A 45 -2.23 10.05 3.20
CA PRO A 45 -2.97 9.95 4.45
C PRO A 45 -1.92 9.98 5.54
N GLU A 46 -2.00 10.97 6.44
CA GLU A 46 -1.14 11.07 7.60
C GLU A 46 -1.43 9.85 8.46
N GLU A 47 -0.94 8.69 8.02
CA GLU A 47 -0.78 7.49 8.81
C GLU A 47 0.00 7.98 10.02
N PRO A 48 -0.54 7.83 11.24
CA PRO A 48 0.07 8.39 12.43
C PRO A 48 1.53 7.98 12.38
N ALA A 49 2.40 8.97 12.14
CA ALA A 49 3.78 8.75 11.76
C ALA A 49 4.58 8.43 13.02
N ILE A 50 4.16 7.38 13.70
CA ILE A 50 5.09 6.43 14.26
C ILE A 50 6.03 6.13 13.08
N GLY A 51 7.23 6.70 13.10
CA GLY A 51 8.20 6.68 11.99
C GLY A 51 8.77 5.29 11.70
N ILE A 52 7.96 4.26 11.92
CA ILE A 52 8.21 2.86 11.67
C ILE A 52 7.57 2.52 10.31
N HIS A 53 8.32 1.91 9.42
CA HIS A 53 7.81 1.36 8.16
C HIS A 53 8.62 0.14 7.74
N TYR A 54 8.08 -0.66 6.82
CA TYR A 54 8.84 -1.72 6.17
C TYR A 54 9.23 -1.31 4.76
N GLU A 55 10.47 -1.60 4.38
CA GLU A 55 10.87 -1.47 2.98
C GLU A 55 10.38 -2.69 2.18
N PRO A 56 9.96 -2.48 0.90
CA PRO A 56 9.60 -3.57 0.03
C PRO A 56 10.81 -4.46 -0.24
N ILE A 57 10.62 -5.79 -0.22
CA ILE A 57 11.70 -6.74 -0.45
C ILE A 57 11.40 -7.67 -1.62
N GLN A 58 12.46 -8.07 -2.31
CA GLN A 58 12.41 -9.05 -3.40
C GLN A 58 13.42 -10.16 -3.13
N VAL A 59 12.95 -11.41 -3.11
CA VAL A 59 13.78 -12.58 -2.77
C VAL A 59 13.41 -13.77 -3.66
N ALA A 60 14.34 -14.69 -3.87
CA ALA A 60 14.03 -15.95 -4.56
C ALA A 60 13.36 -16.95 -3.60
N ALA A 61 12.44 -17.76 -4.12
CA ALA A 61 11.84 -18.83 -3.31
C ALA A 61 12.90 -19.80 -2.74
N GLY A 62 12.73 -20.18 -1.48
CA GLY A 62 13.68 -20.99 -0.73
C GLY A 62 14.81 -20.19 -0.06
N THR A 63 14.81 -18.85 -0.20
CA THR A 63 15.83 -18.00 0.43
C THR A 63 15.43 -17.61 1.85
N SER A 64 16.42 -17.56 2.74
CA SER A 64 16.24 -17.02 4.09
C SER A 64 16.03 -15.50 4.04
N VAL A 65 14.87 -15.06 4.51
CA VAL A 65 14.49 -13.66 4.58
C VAL A 65 14.74 -13.14 5.98
N ASN A 66 15.20 -11.91 6.05
CA ASN A 66 15.40 -11.23 7.30
C ASN A 66 15.12 -9.73 7.16
N VAL A 67 13.87 -9.35 7.45
CA VAL A 67 13.43 -7.96 7.35
C VAL A 67 13.19 -7.43 8.75
N LYS A 68 13.76 -6.26 9.03
CA LYS A 68 13.42 -5.49 10.22
C LYS A 68 12.66 -4.23 9.77
N PRO A 69 11.70 -3.76 10.58
CA PRO A 69 11.13 -2.44 10.38
C PRO A 69 12.22 -1.36 10.53
N VAL A 70 12.09 -0.29 9.75
CA VAL A 70 12.91 0.92 9.82
C VAL A 70 12.21 1.89 10.77
N GLY A 71 12.90 2.34 11.83
CA GLY A 71 12.35 3.27 12.83
C GLY A 71 12.60 2.84 14.27
N ASP A 72 12.05 3.60 15.23
CA ASP A 72 12.15 3.33 16.67
C ASP A 72 11.07 2.33 17.12
N VAL A 73 11.42 1.05 17.14
CA VAL A 73 10.50 -0.04 17.54
C VAL A 73 10.50 -0.36 19.04
N THR A 74 11.11 0.49 19.86
CA THR A 74 11.20 0.29 21.32
C THR A 74 9.81 0.37 21.98
N ASP A 75 9.48 -0.68 22.74
CA ASP A 75 8.18 -0.90 23.40
C ASP A 75 6.98 -1.05 22.44
N PHE A 76 7.24 -1.37 21.16
CA PHE A 76 6.19 -1.70 20.22
C PHE A 76 5.80 -3.18 20.32
N SER A 77 4.50 -3.44 20.29
CA SER A 77 3.92 -4.76 20.09
C SER A 77 3.41 -4.88 18.67
N PHE A 78 3.90 -5.87 17.93
CA PHE A 78 3.49 -6.12 16.56
C PHE A 78 2.43 -7.20 16.49
N THR A 79 1.52 -7.11 15.52
CA THR A 79 0.49 -8.11 15.26
C THR A 79 0.26 -8.24 13.77
N LEU A 80 0.14 -9.46 13.28
CA LEU A 80 -0.17 -9.73 11.87
C LEU A 80 -1.68 -9.66 11.65
N LYS A 81 -2.10 -8.82 10.70
CA LYS A 81 -3.49 -8.83 10.22
C LYS A 81 -3.70 -9.82 9.08
N GLN A 82 -2.65 -10.13 8.33
CA GLN A 82 -2.68 -11.02 7.18
C GLN A 82 -1.67 -12.17 7.34
N PRO A 83 -1.95 -13.34 6.73
CA PRO A 83 -1.01 -14.45 6.76
C PRO A 83 0.27 -14.10 6.00
N LEU A 84 1.42 -14.44 6.59
CA LEU A 84 2.70 -14.40 5.87
C LEU A 84 2.80 -15.56 4.86
N PRO A 85 3.66 -15.42 3.84
CA PRO A 85 4.12 -16.53 3.02
C PRO A 85 4.58 -17.71 3.89
N VAL A 86 4.32 -18.93 3.42
CA VAL A 86 4.72 -20.13 4.14
C VAL A 86 6.23 -20.15 4.38
N GLY A 87 6.61 -20.43 5.63
CA GLY A 87 8.00 -20.47 6.09
C GLY A 87 8.54 -19.14 6.61
N LEU A 88 7.77 -18.04 6.53
CA LEU A 88 8.09 -16.77 7.20
C LEU A 88 7.32 -16.63 8.51
N ILE A 89 7.98 -16.05 9.51
CA ILE A 89 7.45 -15.84 10.86
C ILE A 89 7.76 -14.40 11.25
N LEU A 90 6.76 -13.71 11.83
CA LEU A 90 6.96 -12.41 12.47
C LEU A 90 7.28 -12.61 13.95
N ASP A 91 8.36 -11.99 14.39
CA ASP A 91 8.65 -11.79 15.81
C ASP A 91 7.82 -10.60 16.33
N LEU A 92 6.87 -10.88 17.23
CA LEU A 92 5.90 -9.88 17.70
C LEU A 92 6.53 -8.80 18.61
N THR A 93 7.73 -9.05 19.14
CA THR A 93 8.44 -8.15 20.07
C THR A 93 9.34 -7.17 19.34
N SER A 94 10.02 -7.63 18.29
CA SER A 94 10.95 -6.82 17.50
C SER A 94 10.39 -6.36 16.15
N GLY A 95 9.25 -6.90 15.72
CA GLY A 95 8.72 -6.70 14.39
C GLY A 95 9.54 -7.40 13.30
N ARG A 96 10.50 -8.24 13.67
CA ARG A 96 11.39 -8.84 12.67
C ARG A 96 10.70 -9.99 11.95
N ILE A 97 10.74 -9.97 10.62
CA ILE A 97 10.26 -11.07 9.80
C ILE A 97 11.46 -11.94 9.43
N VAL A 98 11.45 -13.17 9.92
CA VAL A 98 12.52 -14.15 9.70
C VAL A 98 11.93 -15.46 9.19
N GLY A 99 12.70 -16.17 8.38
CA GLY A 99 12.33 -17.50 7.93
C GLY A 99 12.74 -17.76 6.49
N VAL A 100 12.15 -18.76 5.87
CA VAL A 100 12.42 -19.12 4.47
C VAL A 100 11.16 -18.87 3.65
N ALA A 101 11.28 -18.01 2.64
CA ALA A 101 10.19 -17.71 1.73
C ALA A 101 9.94 -18.89 0.78
N ALA A 102 9.14 -19.87 1.18
CA ALA A 102 9.03 -21.13 0.43
C ALA A 102 8.03 -21.07 -0.74
N GLN A 103 7.11 -20.10 -0.76
CA GLN A 103 6.11 -19.96 -1.81
C GLN A 103 6.35 -18.70 -2.66
N ARG A 104 6.41 -18.91 -3.98
CA ARG A 104 6.51 -17.82 -4.97
C ARG A 104 5.21 -17.04 -5.06
N GLY A 105 5.31 -15.72 -5.23
CA GLY A 105 4.17 -14.83 -5.36
C GLY A 105 4.47 -13.42 -4.91
N ASN A 106 3.51 -12.54 -5.15
CA ASN A 106 3.51 -11.19 -4.59
C ASN A 106 2.59 -11.17 -3.38
N TYR A 107 3.11 -10.75 -2.24
CA TYR A 107 2.41 -10.72 -0.97
C TYR A 107 2.43 -9.29 -0.44
N SER A 108 1.25 -8.78 -0.10
CA SER A 108 1.11 -7.55 0.65
C SER A 108 0.63 -7.92 2.04
N VAL A 109 1.51 -7.78 3.03
CA VAL A 109 1.27 -8.14 4.43
C VAL A 109 1.10 -6.86 5.22
N THR A 110 -0.03 -6.72 5.91
CA THR A 110 -0.25 -5.61 6.86
C THR A 110 0.10 -6.06 8.27
N ILE A 111 1.03 -5.36 8.90
CA ILE A 111 1.48 -5.56 10.27
C ILE A 111 1.00 -4.37 11.10
N LYS A 112 0.21 -4.62 12.14
CA LYS A 112 -0.20 -3.59 13.09
C LYS A 112 0.88 -3.43 14.15
N ALA A 113 1.46 -2.25 14.28
CA ALA A 113 2.34 -1.87 15.39
C ALA A 113 1.52 -1.12 16.44
N ALA A 114 1.72 -1.45 17.71
CA ALA A 114 0.99 -0.87 18.84
C ALA A 114 1.96 -0.39 19.92
N LYS A 115 1.80 0.84 20.42
CA LYS A 115 2.57 1.37 21.55
C LYS A 115 1.73 2.30 22.40
N ASP A 116 1.65 2.04 23.70
CA ASP A 116 0.95 2.88 24.69
C ASP A 116 -0.49 3.29 24.31
N GLY A 117 -1.18 2.46 23.49
CA GLY A 117 -2.53 2.74 22.99
C GLY A 117 -2.59 3.41 21.61
N GLU A 118 -1.46 3.84 21.06
CA GLU A 118 -1.31 4.23 19.66
C GLU A 118 -1.11 2.99 18.77
N TYR A 119 -1.62 3.06 17.54
CA TYR A 119 -1.47 1.99 16.57
C TYR A 119 -1.16 2.56 15.18
N SER A 120 -0.24 1.93 14.46
CA SER A 120 0.03 2.19 13.04
C SER A 120 -0.07 0.88 12.25
N ASP A 121 -0.61 0.96 11.04
CA ASP A 121 -0.64 -0.16 10.11
C ASP A 121 0.60 -0.07 9.22
N LEU A 122 1.35 -1.16 9.09
CA LEU A 122 2.60 -1.20 8.35
C LEU A 122 2.42 -2.15 7.19
N VAL A 123 2.43 -1.62 5.97
CA VAL A 123 2.28 -2.45 4.77
C VAL A 123 3.66 -2.88 4.29
N LEU A 124 3.90 -4.19 4.26
CA LEU A 124 5.09 -4.79 3.70
C LEU A 124 4.76 -5.50 2.39
N SER A 125 5.41 -5.04 1.32
CA SER A 125 5.36 -5.70 0.01
C SER A 125 6.52 -6.69 -0.12
N ILE A 126 6.19 -7.96 -0.37
CA ILE A 126 7.16 -9.04 -0.56
C ILE A 126 6.94 -9.66 -1.94
N THR A 127 7.95 -9.59 -2.80
CA THR A 127 7.96 -10.31 -4.07
C THR A 127 8.87 -11.53 -3.94
N ILE A 128 8.30 -12.72 -4.13
CA ILE A 128 9.03 -13.99 -4.10
C ILE A 128 9.06 -14.56 -5.52
N SER A 129 10.23 -14.50 -6.16
CA SER A 129 10.44 -14.90 -7.56
C SER A 129 11.08 -16.26 -7.74
#